data_AF-A0A839QFW7-F1
#
_entry.id   AF-A0A839QFW7-F1
#
_cell.length_a   1.000
_cell.length_b   1.000
_cell.length_c   1.000
_cell.angle_alpha   90.00
_cell.angle_beta   90.00
_cell.angle_gamma   90.00
#
_symmetry.space_group_name_H-M   'P 1'
#
loop_
_entity.id
_entity.type
_entity.pdbx_description
1 polymer ?
#
loop_
_entity_poly.entity_id
_entity_poly.type
_entity_poly.pdbx_seq_one_letter_code
_entity_poly.pdbx_strand_id
1 'polypeptide(L)'
;MSQLSFFSAESVPPAIADLTGLLAAPGQVVLLGGAQGQAARLSVVVDAVWRAEALAEMIAEAGLEPEIARTDENTPLVRTAADARLVGMAAEWTRGAVKTVPPQWLPGPRELRAWTLASGAPEADRYLLGLDPHAPDTHSALASAMMRVGIAPTLIGTRGSHPALRISGRRRLSRLVENVGEPPEVDEALAQWPRL
;
A
#
# COMPACT_ATOMS: atom_id res chain seq x y z
N MET A 1 -11.94 -10.35 36.76
CA MET A 1 -11.11 -9.18 36.38
C MET A 1 -10.14 -9.63 35.31
N SER A 2 -10.50 -9.41 34.05
CA SER A 2 -9.61 -9.66 32.90
C SER A 2 -8.96 -8.32 32.59
N GLN A 3 -7.65 -8.26 32.82
CA GLN A 3 -6.83 -7.10 32.51
C GLN A 3 -6.70 -7.01 30.99
N LEU A 4 -7.40 -6.04 30.39
CA LEU A 4 -7.21 -5.62 29.02
C LEU A 4 -5.77 -5.14 28.87
N SER A 5 -4.95 -5.94 28.18
CA SER A 5 -3.64 -5.51 27.73
C SER A 5 -3.83 -4.51 26.60
N PHE A 6 -3.80 -3.22 26.95
CA PHE A 6 -3.55 -2.14 26.00
C PHE A 6 -2.06 -2.19 25.65
N PHE A 7 -1.68 -3.03 24.69
CA PHE A 7 -0.49 -2.71 23.91
C PHE A 7 -0.84 -1.46 23.13
N SER A 8 -0.31 -0.31 23.54
CA SER A 8 -0.39 0.95 22.82
C SER A 8 0.13 0.73 21.39
N ALA A 9 -0.78 0.57 20.43
CA ALA A 9 -0.46 0.56 19.01
C ALA A 9 0.13 1.91 18.54
N GLU A 10 0.11 2.93 19.41
CA GLU A 10 0.75 4.23 19.23
C GLU A 10 2.28 4.24 19.44
N SER A 11 2.92 3.11 19.79
CA SER A 11 4.33 3.13 20.23
C SER A 11 5.37 2.89 19.13
N VAL A 12 4.98 2.62 17.89
CA VAL A 12 5.92 2.40 16.78
C VAL A 12 5.93 3.62 15.86
N PRO A 13 7.06 4.36 15.78
CA PRO A 13 7.20 5.47 14.86
C PRO A 13 6.99 5.03 13.40
N PRO A 14 6.42 5.90 12.54
CA PRO A 14 6.36 5.63 11.11
C PRO A 14 7.75 5.33 10.54
N ALA A 15 7.82 4.38 9.62
CA ALA A 15 9.05 3.89 9.02
C ALA A 15 8.91 3.75 7.51
N ILE A 16 10.05 3.79 6.80
CA ILE A 16 10.10 3.61 5.35
C ILE A 16 9.46 2.27 4.92
N ALA A 17 9.57 1.23 5.75
CA ALA A 17 8.97 -0.09 5.48
C ALA A 17 7.42 -0.05 5.38
N ASP A 18 6.77 0.88 6.07
CA ASP A 18 5.32 1.07 6.02
C ASP A 18 4.83 1.38 4.59
N LEU A 19 5.69 2.01 3.78
CA LEU A 19 5.38 2.37 2.40
C LEU A 19 5.41 1.16 1.45
N THR A 20 5.85 -0.03 1.90
CA THR A 20 5.81 -1.24 1.08
C THR A 20 4.39 -1.67 0.70
N GLY A 21 3.37 -1.19 1.42
CA GLY A 21 1.97 -1.31 0.99
C GLY A 21 1.70 -0.73 -0.40
N LEU A 22 2.46 0.29 -0.83
CA LEU A 22 2.39 0.84 -2.19
C LEU A 22 2.85 -0.18 -3.24
N LEU A 23 3.81 -1.03 -2.89
CA LEU A 23 4.37 -2.05 -3.79
C LEU A 23 3.49 -3.31 -3.86
N ALA A 24 2.67 -3.56 -2.85
CA ALA A 24 1.55 -4.52 -2.94
C ALA A 24 0.43 -4.03 -3.89
N ALA A 25 0.33 -2.71 -4.05
CA ALA A 25 -0.52 -2.03 -5.02
C ALA A 25 0.22 -1.79 -6.36
N PRO A 26 -0.31 -0.97 -7.28
CA PRO A 26 0.38 -0.58 -8.52
C PRO A 26 1.64 0.29 -8.36
N GLY A 27 2.05 0.65 -7.14
CA GLY A 27 3.23 1.49 -6.90
C GLY A 27 4.53 0.82 -7.33
N GLN A 28 5.54 1.61 -7.70
CA GLN A 28 6.82 1.15 -8.22
C GLN A 28 7.97 1.75 -7.42
N VAL A 29 9.02 0.96 -7.21
CA VAL A 29 10.30 1.42 -6.71
C VAL A 29 11.36 1.28 -7.79
N VAL A 30 12.06 2.37 -8.11
CA VAL A 30 13.04 2.42 -9.19
C VAL A 30 14.41 2.80 -8.63
N LEU A 31 15.43 2.01 -8.93
CA LEU A 31 16.82 2.34 -8.65
C LEU A 31 17.32 3.42 -9.61
N LEU A 32 17.98 4.42 -9.05
CA LEU A 32 18.56 5.55 -9.75
C LEU A 32 20.09 5.51 -9.53
N GLY A 33 20.84 5.43 -10.62
CA GLY A 33 22.30 5.55 -10.60
C GLY A 33 22.72 6.98 -10.89
N GLY A 34 23.61 7.54 -10.06
CA GLY A 34 24.16 8.88 -10.24
C GLY A 34 25.58 9.02 -9.72
N ALA A 35 26.20 10.18 -10.00
CA ALA A 35 27.57 10.48 -9.58
C ALA A 35 27.74 10.50 -8.04
N GLN A 36 26.67 10.78 -7.29
CA GLN A 36 26.69 10.81 -5.82
C GLN A 36 26.35 9.46 -5.15
N GLY A 37 26.20 8.38 -5.93
CA GLY A 37 25.86 7.05 -5.43
C GLY A 37 24.51 6.54 -5.94
N GLN A 38 24.09 5.40 -5.40
CA GLN A 38 22.82 4.77 -5.74
C GLN A 38 21.72 5.29 -4.82
N ALA A 39 20.59 5.66 -5.42
CA ALA A 39 19.37 6.03 -4.71
C ALA A 39 18.21 5.20 -5.27
N ALA A 40 17.05 5.27 -4.63
CA ALA A 40 15.82 4.80 -5.23
C ALA A 40 14.71 5.81 -5.06
N ARG A 41 13.66 5.66 -5.87
CA ARG A 41 12.44 6.44 -5.79
C ARG A 41 11.24 5.52 -5.74
N LEU A 42 10.35 5.75 -4.77
CA LEU A 42 9.05 5.10 -4.69
C LEU A 42 7.99 6.02 -5.32
N SER A 43 7.04 5.45 -6.05
CA SER A 43 5.99 6.21 -6.73
C SER A 43 4.72 5.40 -6.92
N VAL A 44 3.56 6.05 -6.96
CA VAL A 44 2.28 5.41 -7.28
C VAL A 44 1.32 6.39 -7.94
N VAL A 45 0.69 5.95 -9.02
CA VAL A 45 -0.40 6.67 -9.69
C VAL A 45 -1.71 6.28 -8.99
N VAL A 46 -2.54 7.27 -8.66
CA VAL A 46 -3.81 7.08 -7.95
C VAL A 46 -4.95 7.78 -8.68
N ASP A 47 -6.18 7.36 -8.44
CA ASP A 47 -7.37 7.85 -9.16
C ASP A 47 -7.90 9.21 -8.66
N ALA A 48 -7.44 9.68 -7.50
CA ALA A 48 -7.91 10.90 -6.88
C ALA A 48 -6.78 11.65 -6.15
N VAL A 49 -6.86 12.98 -6.15
CA VAL A 49 -5.83 13.85 -5.54
C VAL A 49 -5.73 13.63 -4.03
N TRP A 50 -6.86 13.43 -3.34
CA TRP A 50 -6.86 13.18 -1.89
C TRP A 50 -6.06 11.93 -1.50
N ARG A 51 -5.99 10.91 -2.36
CA ARG A 51 -5.15 9.73 -2.15
C ARG A 51 -3.67 10.11 -2.22
N ALA A 52 -3.29 10.94 -3.19
CA ALA A 52 -1.92 11.41 -3.34
C ALA A 52 -1.50 12.27 -2.14
N GLU A 53 -2.40 13.12 -1.62
CA GLU A 53 -2.17 13.95 -0.44
C GLU A 53 -1.99 13.09 0.83
N ALA A 54 -2.90 12.16 1.11
CA ALA A 54 -2.78 11.26 2.26
C ALA A 54 -1.54 10.35 2.19
N LEU A 55 -1.15 9.93 0.98
CA LEU A 55 0.09 9.19 0.79
C LEU A 55 1.33 10.07 0.94
N ALA A 56 1.28 11.34 0.54
CA ALA A 56 2.36 12.30 0.76
C ALA A 56 2.58 12.53 2.27
N GLU A 57 1.52 12.58 3.07
CA GLU A 57 1.61 12.62 4.53
C GLU A 57 2.32 11.38 5.07
N MET A 58 1.95 10.17 4.64
CA MET A 58 2.64 8.93 5.07
C MET A 58 4.12 8.91 4.66
N ILE A 59 4.45 9.44 3.48
CA ILE A 59 5.85 9.57 3.02
C ILE A 59 6.63 10.54 3.92
N ALA A 60 6.05 11.69 4.25
CA ALA A 60 6.64 12.68 5.14
C ALA A 60 6.83 12.14 6.57
N GLU A 61 5.82 11.43 7.09
CA GLU A 61 5.87 10.74 8.39
C GLU A 61 7.02 9.72 8.45
N ALA A 62 7.28 8.99 7.37
CA ALA A 62 8.41 8.06 7.24
C ALA A 62 9.78 8.77 7.11
N GLY A 63 9.81 10.11 7.13
CA GLY A 63 11.01 10.93 7.05
C GLY A 63 11.59 11.04 5.63
N LEU A 64 10.77 10.85 4.60
CA LEU A 64 11.12 11.05 3.19
C LEU A 64 10.45 12.33 2.66
N GLU A 65 10.99 12.92 1.59
CA GLU A 65 10.39 14.09 0.95
C GLU A 65 9.36 13.65 -0.10
N PRO A 66 8.06 13.97 0.06
CA PRO A 66 7.05 13.67 -0.93
C PRO A 66 7.00 14.72 -2.05
N GLU A 67 6.60 14.28 -3.23
CA GLU A 67 6.26 15.12 -4.37
C GLU A 67 4.94 14.62 -4.97
N ILE A 68 3.94 15.50 -5.03
CA ILE A 68 2.70 15.26 -5.76
C ILE A 68 2.83 15.88 -7.15
N ALA A 69 2.56 15.08 -8.17
CA ALA A 69 2.62 15.47 -9.57
C ALA A 69 1.42 14.87 -10.32
N ARG A 70 1.44 14.99 -11.65
CA ARG A 70 0.50 14.31 -12.53
C ARG A 70 1.24 13.58 -13.64
N THR A 71 0.68 12.49 -14.13
CA THR A 71 1.15 11.83 -15.36
C THR A 71 0.83 12.70 -16.58
N ASP A 72 1.36 12.32 -17.74
CA ASP A 72 1.08 13.01 -19.01
C ASP A 72 -0.42 12.93 -19.37
N GLU A 73 -1.11 11.88 -18.94
CA GLU A 73 -2.57 11.70 -19.04
C GLU A 73 -3.36 12.45 -17.96
N ASN A 74 -2.72 13.36 -17.22
CA ASN A 74 -3.32 14.18 -16.16
C ASN A 74 -3.83 13.39 -14.94
N THR A 75 -3.32 12.17 -14.72
CA THR A 75 -3.69 11.33 -13.55
C THR A 75 -2.81 11.69 -12.34
N PRO A 76 -3.37 11.84 -11.12
CA PRO A 76 -2.57 12.11 -9.92
C PRO A 76 -1.48 11.07 -9.66
N LEU A 77 -0.29 11.55 -9.30
CA LEU A 77 0.89 10.74 -8.97
C LEU A 77 1.48 11.27 -7.67
N VAL A 78 1.86 10.39 -6.75
CA VAL A 78 2.71 10.74 -5.61
C VAL A 78 4.00 9.94 -5.69
N ARG A 79 5.13 10.58 -5.38
CA ARG A 79 6.44 9.94 -5.36
C ARG A 79 7.32 10.53 -4.28
N THR A 80 8.39 9.82 -3.95
CA THR A 80 9.44 10.34 -3.08
C THR A 80 10.46 11.13 -3.90
N ALA A 81 11.23 12.01 -3.26
CA ALA A 81 12.56 12.36 -3.75
C ALA A 81 13.42 11.08 -3.90
N ALA A 82 14.52 11.19 -4.66
CA ALA A 82 15.48 10.09 -4.72
C ALA A 82 16.21 9.99 -3.38
N ASP A 83 16.16 8.82 -2.73
CA ASP A 83 16.74 8.64 -1.39
C ASP A 83 17.54 7.32 -1.32
N ALA A 84 18.73 7.36 -0.70
CA ALA A 84 19.59 6.20 -0.53
C ALA A 84 18.98 5.14 0.40
N ARG A 85 18.12 5.55 1.35
CA ARG A 85 17.44 4.65 2.29
C ARG A 85 16.43 3.73 1.60
N LEU A 86 15.95 4.09 0.40
CA LEU A 86 15.04 3.27 -0.40
C LEU A 86 15.75 2.18 -1.21
N VAL A 87 17.09 2.18 -1.27
CA VAL A 87 17.86 1.20 -2.07
C VAL A 87 17.64 -0.23 -1.55
N GLY A 88 17.59 -0.43 -0.24
CA GLY A 88 17.30 -1.74 0.36
C GLY A 88 15.91 -2.26 -0.03
N MET A 89 14.89 -1.39 0.08
CA MET A 89 13.53 -1.71 -0.37
C MET A 89 13.50 -2.07 -1.85
N ALA A 90 14.19 -1.31 -2.71
CA ALA A 90 14.26 -1.59 -4.13
C ALA A 90 14.89 -2.96 -4.41
N ALA A 91 15.98 -3.31 -3.71
CA ALA A 91 16.65 -4.60 -3.87
C ALA A 91 15.78 -5.78 -3.43
N GLU A 92 14.94 -5.62 -2.40
CA GLU A 92 14.05 -6.67 -1.92
C GLU A 92 12.80 -6.86 -2.80
N TRP A 93 12.30 -5.76 -3.38
CA TRP A 93 11.04 -5.75 -4.14
C TRP A 93 11.23 -5.83 -5.65
N THR A 94 12.47 -5.93 -6.14
CA THR A 94 12.73 -6.06 -7.58
C THR A 94 13.72 -7.19 -7.87
N ARG A 95 13.50 -7.87 -8.99
CA ARG A 95 14.50 -8.72 -9.63
C ARG A 95 14.74 -8.24 -11.04
N GLY A 96 15.83 -7.51 -11.24
CA GLY A 96 16.05 -6.74 -12.45
C GLY A 96 14.98 -5.65 -12.58
N ALA A 97 14.24 -5.65 -13.68
CA ALA A 97 13.14 -4.70 -13.92
C ALA A 97 11.77 -5.19 -13.43
N VAL A 98 11.69 -6.39 -12.85
CA VAL A 98 10.41 -7.03 -12.49
C VAL A 98 10.13 -6.85 -11.00
N LYS A 99 8.92 -6.40 -10.65
CA LYS A 99 8.44 -6.35 -9.27
C LYS A 99 8.28 -7.76 -8.69
N THR A 100 8.75 -7.94 -7.46
CA THR A 100 8.63 -9.19 -6.69
C THR A 100 8.15 -8.92 -5.27
N VAL A 101 7.65 -9.94 -4.59
CA VAL A 101 7.27 -9.86 -3.17
C VAL A 101 8.33 -10.57 -2.33
N PRO A 102 8.89 -9.92 -1.28
CA PRO A 102 9.83 -10.60 -0.39
C PRO A 102 9.16 -11.80 0.30
N PRO A 103 9.82 -12.99 0.40
CA PRO A 103 9.17 -14.23 0.86
C PRO A 103 8.53 -14.16 2.25
N GLN A 104 9.02 -13.29 3.13
CA GLN A 104 8.55 -13.13 4.50
C GLN A 104 7.74 -11.85 4.71
N TRP A 105 7.44 -11.11 3.64
CA TRP A 105 6.68 -9.88 3.77
C TRP A 105 5.25 -10.17 4.25
N LEU A 106 4.83 -9.45 5.28
CA LEU A 106 3.49 -9.46 5.85
C LEU A 106 3.09 -8.01 6.08
N PRO A 107 1.92 -7.57 5.59
CA PRO A 107 1.50 -6.20 5.78
C PRO A 107 1.04 -5.98 7.22
N GLY A 108 1.60 -4.97 7.88
CA GLY A 108 1.10 -4.43 9.13
C GLY A 108 0.01 -3.37 8.90
N PRO A 109 -0.44 -2.69 9.98
CA PRO A 109 -1.45 -1.63 9.91
C PRO A 109 -1.12 -0.54 8.88
N ARG A 110 0.12 -0.02 8.89
CA ARG A 110 0.52 1.09 8.01
C ARG A 110 0.72 0.63 6.55
N GLU A 111 1.22 -0.58 6.30
CA GLU A 111 1.25 -1.14 4.94
C GLU A 111 -0.15 -1.36 4.39
N LEU A 112 -1.09 -1.86 5.21
CA LEU A 112 -2.51 -2.00 4.81
C LEU A 112 -3.15 -0.64 4.53
N ARG A 113 -2.83 0.38 5.31
CA ARG A 113 -3.28 1.76 5.06
C ARG A 113 -2.74 2.31 3.74
N ALA A 114 -1.43 2.16 3.49
CA ALA A 114 -0.81 2.58 2.23
C ALA A 114 -1.42 1.86 1.01
N TRP A 115 -1.68 0.56 1.12
CA TRP A 115 -2.35 -0.22 0.07
C TRP A 115 -3.79 0.26 -0.17
N THR A 116 -4.54 0.50 0.91
CA THR A 116 -5.91 1.03 0.84
C THR A 116 -5.96 2.40 0.18
N LEU A 117 -5.03 3.29 0.53
CA LEU A 117 -4.90 4.61 -0.08
C LEU A 117 -4.47 4.54 -1.55
N ALA A 118 -3.61 3.59 -1.92
CA ALA A 118 -3.16 3.45 -3.30
C ALA A 118 -4.24 2.90 -4.24
N SER A 119 -5.02 1.90 -3.79
CA SER A 119 -5.90 1.14 -4.70
C SER A 119 -7.09 0.46 -4.03
N GLY A 120 -7.47 0.88 -2.82
CA GLY A 120 -8.61 0.35 -2.08
C GLY A 120 -9.95 0.86 -2.62
N ALA A 121 -10.95 -0.01 -2.76
CA ALA A 121 -12.29 0.40 -3.21
C ALA A 121 -13.41 -0.43 -2.56
N PRO A 122 -14.56 0.17 -2.22
CA PRO A 122 -15.72 -0.58 -1.75
C PRO A 122 -16.37 -1.36 -2.91
N GLU A 123 -16.84 -2.58 -2.62
CA GLU A 123 -17.64 -3.40 -3.54
C GLU A 123 -18.87 -3.94 -2.81
N ALA A 124 -19.95 -3.17 -2.79
CA ALA A 124 -21.16 -3.46 -2.01
C ALA A 124 -20.85 -3.74 -0.52
N ASP A 125 -21.01 -4.99 -0.08
CA ASP A 125 -20.73 -5.47 1.29
C ASP A 125 -19.29 -6.00 1.46
N ARG A 126 -18.41 -5.71 0.49
CA ARG A 126 -17.03 -6.20 0.41
C ARG A 126 -16.08 -5.04 0.18
N TYR A 127 -14.79 -5.35 0.30
CA TYR A 127 -13.73 -4.39 0.02
C TYR A 127 -12.70 -4.99 -0.93
N LEU A 128 -12.18 -4.19 -1.84
CA LEU A 128 -11.16 -4.55 -2.80
C LEU A 128 -9.84 -3.87 -2.42
N LEU A 129 -8.75 -4.63 -2.42
CA LEU A 129 -7.40 -4.08 -2.46
C LEU A 129 -6.83 -4.34 -3.86
N GLY A 130 -6.67 -3.30 -4.67
CA GLY A 130 -6.19 -3.42 -6.05
C GLY A 130 -4.73 -3.88 -6.11
N LEU A 131 -4.44 -4.80 -7.03
CA LEU A 131 -3.11 -5.34 -7.29
C LEU A 131 -2.52 -4.68 -8.54
N ASP A 132 -1.20 -4.83 -8.73
CA ASP A 132 -0.53 -4.36 -9.93
C ASP A 132 -0.89 -5.24 -11.16
N PRO A 133 -1.56 -4.70 -12.20
CA PRO A 133 -1.84 -5.44 -13.43
C PRO A 133 -0.57 -5.81 -14.23
N HIS A 134 0.54 -5.09 -14.02
CA HIS A 134 1.81 -5.32 -14.70
C HIS A 134 2.74 -6.29 -13.96
N ALA A 135 2.34 -6.78 -12.78
CA ALA A 135 3.11 -7.74 -11.99
C ALA A 135 2.27 -8.94 -11.52
N PRO A 136 1.66 -9.73 -12.45
CA PRO A 136 0.78 -10.86 -12.09
C PRO A 136 1.44 -11.93 -11.22
N ASP A 137 2.76 -12.11 -11.34
CA ASP A 137 3.53 -13.06 -10.54
C ASP A 137 3.55 -12.73 -9.04
N THR A 138 3.19 -11.51 -8.65
CA THR A 138 3.10 -11.07 -7.26
C THR A 138 1.77 -11.45 -6.58
N HIS A 139 0.71 -11.68 -7.36
CA HIS A 139 -0.67 -11.73 -6.84
C HIS A 139 -0.90 -12.85 -5.83
N SER A 140 -0.37 -14.04 -6.11
CA SER A 140 -0.53 -15.22 -5.23
C SER A 140 0.23 -15.05 -3.92
N ALA A 141 1.43 -14.45 -3.96
CA ALA A 141 2.23 -14.16 -2.79
C ALA A 141 1.56 -13.11 -1.89
N LEU A 142 1.02 -12.04 -2.46
CA LEU A 142 0.27 -11.02 -1.74
C LEU A 142 -1.01 -11.59 -1.11
N ALA A 143 -1.76 -12.43 -1.83
CA ALA A 143 -2.93 -13.13 -1.27
C ALA A 143 -2.54 -14.02 -0.07
N SER A 144 -1.40 -14.71 -0.18
CA SER A 144 -0.88 -15.58 0.89
C SER A 144 -0.42 -14.79 2.12
N ALA A 145 0.19 -13.61 1.92
CA ALA A 145 0.54 -12.68 2.99
C ALA A 145 -0.70 -12.21 3.77
N MET A 146 -1.78 -11.85 3.04
CA MET A 146 -3.06 -11.47 3.64
C MET A 146 -3.69 -12.61 4.46
N MET A 147 -3.61 -13.85 3.99
CA MET A 147 -4.05 -15.02 4.76
C MET A 147 -3.26 -15.18 6.08
N ARG A 148 -1.94 -14.97 6.05
CA ARG A 148 -1.05 -15.07 7.22
C ARG A 148 -1.33 -14.01 8.28
N VAL A 149 -1.80 -12.82 7.91
CA VAL A 149 -2.26 -11.78 8.85
C VAL A 149 -3.74 -11.93 9.25
N GLY A 150 -4.39 -13.02 8.84
CA GLY A 150 -5.75 -13.37 9.26
C GLY A 150 -6.87 -12.72 8.45
N ILE A 151 -6.56 -12.17 7.27
CA ILE A 151 -7.52 -11.57 6.34
C ILE A 151 -7.51 -12.40 5.06
N ALA A 152 -8.19 -13.54 5.04
CA ALA A 152 -8.20 -14.43 3.86
C ALA A 152 -9.01 -13.82 2.69
N PRO A 153 -8.37 -13.37 1.60
CA PRO A 153 -9.07 -12.74 0.49
C PRO A 153 -9.42 -13.74 -0.62
N THR A 154 -10.25 -13.32 -1.56
CA THR A 154 -10.42 -13.98 -2.86
C THR A 154 -9.69 -13.17 -3.93
N LEU A 155 -8.74 -13.78 -4.62
CA LEU A 155 -8.09 -13.16 -5.78
C LEU A 155 -9.06 -13.10 -6.96
N ILE A 156 -9.29 -11.91 -7.50
CA ILE A 156 -10.20 -11.65 -8.63
C ILE A 156 -9.51 -10.84 -9.73
N GLY A 157 -10.10 -10.78 -10.92
CA GLY A 157 -9.66 -9.87 -11.98
C GLY A 157 -8.29 -10.21 -12.61
N THR A 158 -7.70 -11.37 -12.32
CA THR A 158 -6.35 -11.77 -12.76
C THR A 158 -6.15 -11.87 -14.27
N ARG A 159 -7.24 -11.86 -15.04
CA ARG A 159 -7.23 -11.88 -16.51
C ARG A 159 -7.61 -10.54 -17.14
N GLY A 160 -7.85 -9.50 -16.33
CA GLY A 160 -8.27 -8.17 -16.78
C GLY A 160 -7.33 -7.06 -16.29
N SER A 161 -7.73 -5.80 -16.50
CA SER A 161 -6.95 -4.61 -16.12
C SER A 161 -7.01 -4.24 -14.63
N HIS A 162 -7.90 -4.88 -13.87
CA HIS A 162 -8.14 -4.55 -12.47
C HIS A 162 -8.07 -5.81 -11.58
N PRO A 163 -6.90 -6.46 -11.46
CA PRO A 163 -6.73 -7.53 -10.50
C PRO A 163 -6.85 -6.97 -9.08
N ALA A 164 -7.48 -7.72 -8.17
CA ALA A 164 -7.66 -7.29 -6.80
C ALA A 164 -7.78 -8.46 -5.83
N LEU A 165 -7.50 -8.18 -4.55
CA LEU A 165 -7.87 -9.04 -3.43
C LEU A 165 -9.21 -8.58 -2.87
N ARG A 166 -10.24 -9.41 -3.02
CA ARG A 166 -11.57 -9.16 -2.50
C ARG A 166 -11.71 -9.72 -1.10
N ILE A 167 -12.05 -8.84 -0.16
CA ILE A 167 -12.24 -9.13 1.24
C ILE A 167 -13.74 -9.15 1.52
N SER A 168 -14.25 -10.34 1.83
CA SER A 168 -15.68 -10.56 2.06
C SER A 168 -15.94 -11.05 3.47
N GLY A 169 -17.08 -10.69 4.05
CA GLY A 169 -17.54 -11.23 5.32
C GLY A 169 -17.03 -10.47 6.54
N ARG A 170 -17.95 -10.29 7.49
CA ARG A 170 -17.82 -9.37 8.62
C ARG A 170 -16.52 -9.49 9.41
N ARG A 171 -16.07 -10.71 9.76
CA ARG A 171 -14.84 -10.91 10.55
C ARG A 171 -13.59 -10.40 9.84
N ARG A 172 -13.49 -10.59 8.52
CA ARG A 172 -12.32 -10.17 7.74
C ARG A 172 -12.35 -8.66 7.46
N LEU A 173 -13.53 -8.10 7.21
CA LEU A 173 -13.70 -6.66 7.09
C LEU A 173 -13.42 -5.93 8.40
N SER A 174 -13.89 -6.43 9.55
CA SER A 174 -13.57 -5.86 10.87
C SER A 174 -12.06 -5.76 11.08
N ARG A 175 -11.33 -6.84 10.77
CA ARG A 175 -9.87 -6.85 10.86
C ARG A 175 -9.22 -5.84 9.92
N LEU A 176 -9.71 -5.72 8.69
CA LEU A 176 -9.19 -4.71 7.77
C LEU A 176 -9.39 -3.30 8.32
N VAL A 177 -10.62 -2.97 8.76
CA VAL A 177 -10.96 -1.66 9.35
C VAL A 177 -10.08 -1.36 10.57
N GLU A 178 -9.95 -2.34 11.48
CA GLU A 178 -9.09 -2.22 12.68
C GLU A 178 -7.62 -1.95 12.33
N ASN A 179 -7.08 -2.55 11.25
CA ASN A 179 -5.69 -2.35 10.84
C ASN A 179 -5.48 -1.05 10.05
N VAL A 180 -6.43 -0.69 9.18
CA VAL A 180 -6.29 0.46 8.29
C VAL A 180 -6.53 1.78 9.04
N GLY A 181 -7.32 1.75 10.11
CA GLY A 181 -7.65 2.92 10.94
C GLY A 181 -8.71 3.81 10.30
N GLU A 182 -8.86 5.02 10.81
CA GLU A 182 -9.84 6.00 10.34
C GLU A 182 -9.49 6.55 8.94
N PRO A 183 -10.48 6.92 8.10
CA PRO A 183 -10.21 7.57 6.83
C PRO A 183 -9.50 8.93 7.03
N PRO A 184 -8.75 9.40 6.02
CA PRO A 184 -8.39 10.81 5.92
C PRO A 184 -9.61 11.73 6.11
N GLU A 185 -9.40 12.94 6.65
CA GLU A 185 -10.45 13.91 6.97
C GLU A 185 -11.02 14.63 5.73
N VAL A 186 -11.47 13.86 4.74
CA VAL A 186 -12.12 14.33 3.51
C VAL A 186 -13.31 13.43 3.14
N ASP A 187 -14.39 14.03 2.63
CA ASP A 187 -15.66 13.33 2.38
C ASP A 187 -15.51 12.21 1.33
N GLU A 188 -14.71 12.41 0.28
CA GLU A 188 -14.47 11.38 -0.73
C GLU A 188 -13.76 10.15 -0.16
N ALA A 189 -12.88 10.34 0.83
CA ALA A 189 -12.18 9.24 1.48
C ALA A 189 -13.16 8.39 2.29
N LEU A 190 -14.07 9.01 3.03
CA LEU A 190 -15.09 8.31 3.82
C LEU A 190 -15.95 7.38 2.95
N ALA A 191 -16.29 7.81 1.73
CA ALA A 191 -17.07 7.00 0.79
C ALA A 191 -16.29 5.79 0.23
N GLN A 192 -14.96 5.87 0.19
CA GLN A 192 -14.08 4.85 -0.39
C GLN A 192 -13.36 3.98 0.66
N TRP A 193 -13.48 4.32 1.94
CA TRP A 193 -12.82 3.62 3.03
C TRP A 193 -13.48 2.27 3.35
N PRO A 194 -12.72 1.26 3.85
CA PRO A 194 -13.34 0.04 4.34
C PRO A 194 -14.28 0.33 5.52
N ARG A 195 -15.44 -0.32 5.53
CA ARG A 195 -16.47 -0.19 6.57
C ARG A 195 -17.19 -1.52 6.80
N LEU A 196 -17.89 -1.61 7.93
CA LEU A 196 -18.65 -2.80 8.36
C LEU A 196 -20.13 -2.76 7.94
#